data_AF-A0A8T5QMS0-F1
#
_entry.id   AF-A0A8T5QMS0-F1
#
_cell.length_a   1.000
_cell.length_b   1.000
_cell.length_c   1.000
_cell.angle_alpha   90.00
_cell.angle_beta   90.00
_cell.angle_gamma   90.00
#
_symmetry.space_group_name_H-M   'P 1'
#
loop_
_entity.id
_entity.type
_entity.pdbx_description
1 polymer ?
#
loop_
_entity_poly.entity_id
_entity_poly.type
_entity_poly.pdbx_seq_one_letter_code
_entity_poly.pdbx_strand_id
1 'polypeptide(L)'
;MLLKTLGILDIFTALCVLGLHFGVGNIKLSLFFSTYLILKLFISFKSINGYIDALIAIYIMGMHLVTGWFDYIIIIYLLQKGIVSLK
;
A
#
# COMPACT_ATOMS: atom_id res chain seq x y z
N MET A 1 10.53 -15.67 -2.35
CA MET A 1 9.27 -15.62 -3.13
C MET A 1 8.25 -14.66 -2.53
N LEU A 2 7.96 -14.79 -1.23
CA LEU A 2 6.95 -13.97 -0.52
C LEU A 2 7.25 -12.46 -0.49
N LEU A 3 8.53 -12.07 -0.38
CA LEU A 3 8.97 -10.67 -0.49
C LEU A 3 8.72 -10.07 -1.88
N LYS A 4 8.98 -10.83 -2.95
CA LYS A 4 8.72 -10.39 -4.32
C LYS A 4 7.22 -10.22 -4.58
N THR A 5 6.38 -11.12 -4.04
CA THR A 5 4.91 -10.98 -4.16
C THR A 5 4.38 -9.76 -3.40
N LEU A 6 4.93 -9.45 -2.22
CA LEU A 6 4.60 -8.22 -1.49
C LEU A 6 5.05 -6.97 -2.27
N GLY A 7 6.23 -7.02 -2.89
CA GLY A 7 6.72 -5.92 -3.72
C GLY A 7 5.87 -5.63 -4.96
N ILE A 8 5.41 -6.68 -5.66
CA ILE A 8 4.48 -6.53 -6.80
C ILE A 8 3.16 -5.92 -6.34
N LEU A 9 2.63 -6.38 -5.20
CA LEU A 9 1.41 -5.82 -4.62
C LEU A 9 1.57 -4.33 -4.31
N ASP A 10 2.71 -3.93 -3.74
CA ASP A 10 2.98 -2.52 -3.42
C ASP A 10 3.05 -1.63 -4.66
N ILE A 11 3.69 -2.10 -5.74
CA ILE A 11 3.75 -1.37 -7.02
C ILE A 11 2.35 -1.25 -7.63
N PHE A 12 1.58 -2.34 -7.63
CA PHE A 12 0.21 -2.34 -8.17
C PHE A 12 -0.67 -1.35 -7.41
N THR A 13 -0.61 -1.37 -6.06
CA THR A 13 -1.33 -0.42 -5.21
C THR A 13 -0.92 1.02 -5.51
N ALA A 14 0.37 1.31 -5.69
CA ALA A 14 0.84 2.66 -6.01
C ALA A 14 0.25 3.17 -7.35
N LEU A 15 0.22 2.32 -8.38
CA LEU A 15 -0.35 2.67 -9.69
C LEU A 15 -1.87 2.86 -9.62
N CYS A 16 -2.58 2.02 -8.86
CA CYS A 16 -4.01 2.18 -8.65
C CYS A 16 -4.34 3.47 -7.88
N VAL A 17 -3.60 3.79 -6.83
CA VAL A 17 -3.77 5.04 -6.07
C VAL A 17 -3.52 6.24 -6.98
N LEU A 18 -2.48 6.22 -7.81
CA LEU A 18 -2.21 7.27 -8.81
C LEU A 18 -3.39 7.43 -9.78
N GLY A 19 -3.89 6.34 -10.36
CA GLY A 19 -5.01 6.39 -11.31
C GLY A 19 -6.33 6.83 -10.67
N LEU A 20 -6.61 6.40 -9.44
CA LEU A 20 -7.81 6.76 -8.70
C LEU A 20 -7.76 8.22 -8.23
N HIS A 21 -6.59 8.75 -7.88
CA HIS A 21 -6.42 10.13 -7.42
C HIS A 21 -6.81 11.16 -8.49
N PHE A 22 -6.60 10.85 -9.79
CA PHE A 22 -6.96 11.76 -10.89
C PHE A 22 -8.41 11.65 -11.40
N GLY A 23 -9.17 10.62 -11.00
CA GLY A 23 -10.47 10.34 -11.62
C GLY A 23 -11.59 9.89 -10.68
N VAL A 24 -11.30 9.65 -9.40
CA VAL A 24 -12.22 8.96 -8.50
C VAL A 24 -12.27 9.62 -7.12
N GLY A 25 -13.47 9.95 -6.65
CA GLY A 25 -13.67 10.60 -5.36
C GLY A 25 -13.11 9.80 -4.18
N ASN A 26 -12.67 10.53 -3.14
CA ASN A 26 -11.96 10.04 -1.95
C ASN A 26 -12.53 8.77 -1.30
N ILE A 27 -13.86 8.55 -1.36
CA ILE A 27 -14.52 7.37 -0.79
C ILE A 27 -14.02 6.06 -1.42
N LYS A 28 -13.78 6.02 -2.74
CA LYS A 28 -13.31 4.79 -3.40
C LYS A 28 -11.83 4.52 -3.10
N LEU A 29 -11.06 5.58 -2.82
CA LEU A 29 -9.65 5.49 -2.42
C LEU A 29 -9.51 4.88 -1.01
N SER A 30 -10.34 5.30 -0.06
CA SER A 30 -10.38 4.70 1.29
C SER A 30 -10.76 3.21 1.25
N LEU A 31 -11.73 2.83 0.41
CA LEU A 31 -12.10 1.42 0.20
C LEU A 31 -10.93 0.62 -0.39
N PHE A 32 -10.21 1.20 -1.35
CA PHE A 32 -9.05 0.56 -1.96
C PHE A 32 -7.89 0.37 -0.96
N PHE A 33 -7.61 1.35 -0.12
CA PHE A 33 -6.62 1.20 0.95
C PHE A 33 -7.01 0.10 1.95
N SER A 34 -8.31 -0.01 2.27
CA SER A 34 -8.82 -1.05 3.16
C SER A 34 -8.60 -2.46 2.58
N THR A 35 -8.87 -2.66 1.28
CA THR A 35 -8.65 -3.96 0.62
C THR A 35 -7.17 -4.30 0.51
N TYR A 36 -6.32 -3.31 0.20
CA TYR A 36 -4.86 -3.46 0.22
C TYR A 36 -4.34 -3.90 1.59
N LEU A 37 -4.83 -3.27 2.66
CA LEU A 37 -4.45 -3.60 4.03
C LEU A 37 -4.77 -5.06 4.38
N ILE A 38 -5.99 -5.51 4.06
CA ILE A 38 -6.45 -6.87 4.34
C ILE A 38 -5.59 -7.89 3.60
N LEU A 39 -5.32 -7.66 2.30
CA LEU A 39 -4.45 -8.52 1.50
C LEU A 39 -3.04 -8.57 2.07
N LYS A 40 -2.49 -7.42 2.46
CA LYS A 40 -1.14 -7.32 3.00
C LYS A 40 -1.03 -8.04 4.34
N LEU A 41 -1.99 -7.87 5.25
CA LEU A 41 -2.07 -8.61 6.50
C LEU A 41 -2.13 -10.12 6.26
N PHE A 42 -2.99 -10.58 5.35
CA PHE A 42 -3.15 -12.00 5.03
C PHE A 42 -1.86 -12.66 4.53
N ILE A 43 -1.11 -11.97 3.65
CA ILE A 43 0.15 -12.47 3.10
C ILE A 43 1.28 -12.41 4.16
N SER A 44 1.20 -11.45 5.08
CA SER A 44 2.25 -11.13 6.06
C SER A 44 2.36 -12.09 7.24
N PHE A 45 1.33 -12.89 7.53
CA PHE A 45 1.31 -13.83 8.67
C PHE A 45 2.46 -14.85 8.70
N LYS A 46 3.20 -15.01 7.59
CA LYS A 46 4.25 -16.03 7.43
C LYS A 46 5.67 -15.55 7.77
N SER A 47 5.90 -14.29 8.16
CA SER A 47 7.25 -13.81 8.53
C SER A 47 7.26 -12.52 9.36
N ILE A 48 8.30 -12.33 10.20
CA ILE A 48 8.54 -11.09 10.98
C ILE A 48 8.57 -9.85 10.07
N ASN A 49 9.23 -9.95 8.91
CA ASN A 49 9.27 -8.86 7.92
C ASN A 49 7.87 -8.53 7.39
N GLY A 50 7.00 -9.53 7.24
CA GLY A 50 5.59 -9.32 6.88
C GLY A 50 4.84 -8.51 7.95
N TYR A 51 5.01 -8.81 9.23
CA TYR A 51 4.36 -8.05 10.30
C TYR A 51 4.77 -6.58 10.33
N ILE A 52 6.06 -6.29 10.13
CA ILE A 52 6.56 -4.91 9.99
C ILE A 52 5.92 -4.24 8.77
N ASP A 53 5.84 -4.97 7.65
CA ASP A 53 5.20 -4.49 6.43
C ASP A 53 3.72 -4.15 6.58
N ALA A 54 2.99 -4.96 7.35
CA ALA A 54 1.60 -4.74 7.65
C ALA A 54 1.40 -3.54 8.58
N LEU A 55 2.24 -3.36 9.61
CA LEU A 55 2.20 -2.18 10.47
C LEU A 55 2.42 -0.88 9.69
N ILE A 56 3.34 -0.88 8.73
CA ILE A 56 3.57 0.28 7.87
C ILE A 56 2.36 0.54 6.97
N ALA A 57 1.71 -0.50 6.44
CA ALA A 57 0.48 -0.35 5.66
C ALA A 57 -0.67 0.26 6.50
N ILE A 58 -0.79 -0.13 7.77
CA ILE A 58 -1.75 0.47 8.72
C ILE A 58 -1.46 1.96 8.91
N TYR A 59 -0.19 2.32 9.13
CA TYR A 59 0.21 3.71 9.30
C TYR A 59 -0.12 4.56 8.06
N ILE A 60 0.17 4.04 6.87
CA ILE A 60 -0.15 4.67 5.57
C ILE A 60 -1.66 4.92 5.43
N MET A 61 -2.48 3.93 5.77
CA MET A 61 -3.93 4.06 5.72
C MET A 61 -4.45 5.11 6.71
N GLY A 62 -3.90 5.16 7.93
CA GLY A 62 -4.23 6.19 8.91
C GLY A 62 -3.90 7.60 8.39
N MET A 63 -2.72 7.77 7.77
CA MET A 63 -2.32 9.07 7.20
C MET A 63 -3.25 9.52 6.07
N HIS A 64 -3.64 8.61 5.16
CA HIS A 64 -4.59 8.91 4.10
C HIS A 64 -5.95 9.39 4.66
N LEU A 65 -6.51 8.66 5.63
CA LEU A 65 -7.81 8.98 6.24
C LEU A 65 -7.83 10.33 6.95
N VAL A 66 -6.72 10.73 7.57
CA VAL A 66 -6.64 11.98 8.34
C VAL A 66 -6.39 13.19 7.45
N THR A 67 -5.60 13.04 6.39
CA THR A 67 -5.07 14.22 5.67
C THR A 67 -5.41 14.31 4.20
N GLY A 68 -5.79 13.23 3.50
CA GLY A 68 -6.22 13.20 2.09
C GLY A 68 -5.22 13.71 1.03
N TRP A 69 -4.22 14.51 1.42
CA TRP A 69 -3.22 15.16 0.58
C TRP A 69 -1.90 14.37 0.53
N PHE A 70 -1.74 13.37 1.40
CA PHE A 70 -0.53 12.55 1.48
C PHE A 70 -0.48 11.42 0.45
N ASP A 71 -1.46 11.30 -0.44
CA ASP A 71 -1.57 10.24 -1.45
C ASP A 71 -0.31 10.13 -2.31
N TYR A 72 0.29 11.25 -2.71
CA TYR A 72 1.54 11.26 -3.47
C TYR A 72 2.73 10.70 -2.70
N ILE A 73 2.82 10.98 -1.40
CA ILE A 73 3.87 10.45 -0.53
C ILE A 73 3.69 8.95 -0.36
N ILE A 74 2.44 8.49 -0.23
CA ILE A 74 2.10 7.07 -0.15
C ILE A 74 2.49 6.35 -1.44
N ILE A 75 2.18 6.93 -2.61
CA ILE A 75 2.55 6.40 -3.93
C ILE A 75 4.07 6.24 -4.04
N ILE A 76 4.83 7.29 -3.72
CA ILE A 76 6.29 7.29 -3.81
C ILE A 76 6.88 6.22 -2.88
N TYR A 77 6.40 6.14 -1.65
CA TYR A 77 6.85 5.13 -0.68
C TYR A 77 6.60 3.70 -1.17
N LEU A 78 5.37 3.41 -1.64
CA LEU A 78 5.00 2.08 -2.11
C LEU A 78 5.81 1.66 -3.36
N LEU A 79 6.08 2.60 -4.28
CA LEU A 79 6.93 2.37 -5.44
C LEU A 79 8.38 2.04 -5.03
N GLN A 80 8.99 2.86 -4.16
CA GLN A 80 10.35 2.62 -3.69
C GLN A 80 10.48 1.26 -3.00
N LYS A 81 9.55 0.96 -2.09
CA LYS A 81 9.52 -0.31 -1.36
C LYS A 81 9.33 -1.51 -2.28
N GLY A 82 8.42 -1.40 -3.23
CA GLY A 82 8.14 -2.46 -4.20
C GLY A 82 9.34 -2.76 -5.10
N ILE A 83 10.04 -1.72 -5.58
CA ILE A 83 11.26 -1.87 -6.39
C ILE A 83 12.38 -2.55 -5.57
N VAL A 84 12.59 -2.13 -4.32
CA VAL A 84 13.58 -2.75 -3.43
C VAL A 84 13.26 -4.22 -3.17
N SER A 85 11.98 -4.57 -3.01
CA SER A 85 11.53 -5.93 -2.73
C SER A 85 11.65 -6.88 -3.93
N LEU A 86 11.80 -6.34 -5.14
CA LEU A 86 11.96 -7.09 -6.39
C LEU A 86 13.43 -7.44 -6.72
N LYS A 87 14.37 -6.63 -6.22
CA LYS A 87 15.81 -6.84 -6.37
C LYS A 87 16.26 -8.08 -5.62
#